data_AF-A0A8M8V892-F1
#
_entry.id   AF-A0A8M8V892-F1
#
_cell.length_a   1.000
_cell.length_b   1.000
_cell.length_c   1.000
_cell.angle_alpha   90.00
_cell.angle_beta   90.00
_cell.angle_gamma   90.00
#
_symmetry.space_group_name_H-M   'P 1'
#
loop_
_entity.id
_entity.type
_entity.pdbx_description
1 polymer ?
#
loop_
_entity_poly.entity_id
_entity_poly.type
_entity_poly.pdbx_seq_one_letter_code
_entity_poly.pdbx_strand_id
1 'polypeptide(L)'
;MMAVASSGGSIWPLNLFFSSSKIKPFLTKASVHNYSKRFSSHVRCKNSYKNSVAVYPGTVADRVLMDIQNSGIIACLRAQSAEMAIEAAQAALSGGISVLEITMSTPGVFEALQFLVHEYPSASLGVGTVLDREDAKDALKCGAKFLMSPAMVKEILDDVAEGQALYIPGAMTPTEILLASTAGAKIVKVYPVSALGGVQYIAAVKKPFPNIKMIASQGITIDSVGQYIGQGASSVVLSDAIFEKNAMDEKYFDRINQLARSAAFTGSQAVRKIRDNMS
;
A
#
# COMPACT_ATOMS: atom_id res chain seq x y z
N MET A 1 -31.39 61.13 26.60
CA MET A 1 -29.95 60.94 26.31
C MET A 1 -29.85 59.72 25.40
N MET A 2 -29.83 59.82 24.05
CA MET A 2 -28.82 60.39 23.16
C MET A 2 -27.38 60.04 23.56
N ALA A 3 -26.67 59.23 22.77
CA ALA A 3 -25.68 59.72 21.81
C ALA A 3 -24.98 58.57 21.04
N VAL A 4 -24.61 58.89 19.80
CA VAL A 4 -23.78 58.16 18.83
C VAL A 4 -22.30 58.55 19.00
N ALA A 5 -21.41 57.81 18.32
CA ALA A 5 -20.03 58.14 17.90
C ALA A 5 -18.91 57.70 18.87
N SER A 6 -17.66 57.42 18.48
CA SER A 6 -16.93 57.07 17.24
C SER A 6 -15.45 56.89 17.66
N SER A 7 -14.59 56.46 16.72
CA SER A 7 -13.11 56.48 16.76
C SER A 7 -12.43 55.41 17.64
N GLY A 8 -11.30 54.80 17.26
CA GLY A 8 -10.39 55.04 16.14
C GLY A 8 -9.48 53.83 15.95
N GLY A 9 -8.94 53.69 14.74
CA GLY A 9 -7.95 52.69 14.41
C GLY A 9 -6.53 53.17 14.71
N SER A 10 -5.62 52.22 14.88
CA SER A 10 -4.20 52.32 14.50
C SER A 10 -3.51 50.97 14.71
N ILE A 11 -3.09 50.31 13.62
CA ILE A 11 -1.70 50.19 13.14
C ILE A 11 -0.89 49.12 13.90
N TRP A 12 -0.64 47.98 13.24
CA TRP A 12 0.52 47.13 13.48
C TRP A 12 1.27 46.98 12.15
N PRO A 13 2.61 47.07 12.12
CA PRO A 13 3.35 47.28 10.88
C PRO A 13 3.60 45.98 10.10
N LEU A 14 3.42 46.05 8.78
CA LEU A 14 4.16 45.27 7.81
C LEU A 14 5.50 45.96 7.54
N ASN A 15 6.60 45.21 7.59
CA ASN A 15 7.74 45.26 6.67
C ASN A 15 8.77 44.20 7.08
N LEU A 16 8.95 43.17 6.24
CA LEU A 16 10.04 43.02 5.26
C LEU A 16 11.30 42.42 5.86
N PHE A 17 11.53 41.13 5.60
CA PHE A 17 12.85 40.64 5.21
C PHE A 17 12.69 39.53 4.18
N PHE A 18 12.85 39.90 2.91
CA PHE A 18 13.25 38.98 1.86
C PHE A 18 14.74 38.66 2.08
N SER A 19 15.08 37.39 2.25
CA SER A 19 16.44 36.91 2.03
C SER A 19 16.38 35.61 1.24
N SER A 20 16.66 35.74 -0.05
CA SER A 20 16.97 34.64 -0.96
C SER A 20 18.28 33.97 -0.56
N SER A 21 18.23 32.71 -0.13
CA SER A 21 19.43 31.87 0.00
C SER A 21 19.19 30.50 -0.60
N LYS A 22 19.63 30.38 -1.86
CA LYS A 22 20.17 29.21 -2.58
C LYS A 22 20.09 27.88 -1.82
N ILE A 23 19.21 27.00 -2.28
CA ILE A 23 19.26 25.56 -1.99
C ILE A 23 20.53 25.00 -2.65
N LYS A 24 21.49 24.56 -1.83
CA LYS A 24 22.62 23.75 -2.29
C LYS A 24 22.24 22.26 -2.19
N PRO A 25 22.65 21.42 -3.15
CA PRO A 25 22.40 20.00 -3.10
C PRO A 25 23.34 19.36 -2.08
N PHE A 26 22.79 18.62 -1.12
CA PHE A 26 23.60 17.83 -0.20
C PHE A 26 22.93 16.49 -0.01
N LEU A 27 23.46 15.47 -0.69
CA LEU A 27 23.66 14.11 -0.19
C LEU A 27 24.63 13.42 -1.16
N THR A 28 25.82 13.10 -0.64
CA THR A 28 26.89 12.40 -1.34
C THR A 28 26.64 10.88 -1.32
N LYS A 29 27.14 10.17 -2.36
CA LYS A 29 27.10 8.71 -2.58
C LYS A 29 27.53 7.80 -1.40
N ALA A 30 27.91 8.35 -0.24
CA ALA A 30 28.48 7.61 0.88
C ALA A 30 27.44 6.86 1.74
N SER A 31 26.19 7.33 1.84
CA SER A 31 25.18 6.66 2.68
C SER A 31 24.66 5.35 2.08
N VAL A 32 24.53 5.27 0.75
CA VAL A 32 24.12 4.03 0.04
C VAL A 32 25.24 2.96 0.10
N HIS A 33 26.50 3.39 0.12
CA HIS A 33 27.65 2.48 0.12
C HIS A 33 27.95 1.84 1.49
N ASN A 34 27.45 2.43 2.58
CA ASN A 34 27.64 1.86 3.93
C ASN A 34 26.63 0.74 4.25
N TYR A 35 25.50 0.65 3.55
CA TYR A 35 24.56 -0.46 3.69
C TYR A 35 25.11 -1.75 3.06
N SER A 36 25.73 -1.67 1.88
CA SER A 36 26.28 -2.87 1.21
C SER A 36 27.48 -3.49 1.93
N LYS A 37 28.16 -2.74 2.82
CA LYS A 37 29.39 -3.20 3.50
C LYS A 37 29.16 -3.84 4.86
N ARG A 38 27.99 -3.66 5.49
CA ARG A 38 27.73 -4.15 6.86
C ARG A 38 27.27 -5.61 6.93
N PHE A 39 27.01 -6.25 5.79
CA PHE A 39 26.69 -7.67 5.66
C PHE A 39 27.70 -8.37 4.74
N SER A 40 28.95 -8.49 5.21
CA SER A 40 29.93 -9.40 4.62
C SER A 40 30.51 -10.30 5.71
N SER A 41 29.73 -11.31 6.11
CA SER A 41 30.28 -12.51 6.75
C SER A 41 29.42 -13.74 6.45
N HIS A 42 29.89 -14.49 5.46
CA HIS A 42 29.67 -15.94 5.29
C HIS A 42 28.24 -16.45 5.06
N VAL A 43 27.74 -16.30 3.83
CA VAL A 43 26.94 -17.35 3.18
C VAL A 43 27.55 -17.66 1.83
N ARG A 44 28.24 -18.81 1.74
CA ARG A 44 28.82 -19.31 0.50
C ARG A 44 27.70 -20.02 -0.27
N CYS A 45 26.92 -19.27 -1.05
CA CYS A 45 25.84 -19.83 -1.86
C CYS A 45 26.43 -20.46 -3.13
N LYS A 46 26.32 -21.79 -3.26
CA LYS A 46 26.70 -22.51 -4.46
C LYS A 46 25.73 -22.17 -5.59
N ASN A 47 26.30 -21.77 -6.70
CA ASN A 47 25.60 -21.38 -7.92
C ASN A 47 24.98 -22.61 -8.59
N SER A 48 23.64 -22.70 -8.63
CA SER A 48 22.89 -23.72 -9.39
C SER A 48 21.47 -23.25 -9.69
N TYR A 49 21.32 -22.10 -10.36
CA TYR A 49 20.02 -21.66 -10.88
C TYR A 49 19.82 -22.16 -12.31
N LYS A 50 19.36 -23.41 -12.42
CA LYS A 50 18.52 -23.86 -13.53
C LYS A 50 17.30 -24.50 -12.91
N ASN A 51 16.15 -23.80 -12.96
CA ASN A 51 14.84 -24.41 -13.21
C ASN A 51 13.73 -23.34 -13.29
N SER A 52 13.23 -23.17 -14.52
CA SER A 52 11.84 -22.90 -14.90
C SER A 52 10.97 -22.09 -13.94
N VAL A 53 10.97 -20.76 -14.09
CA VAL A 53 9.83 -19.93 -13.69
C VAL A 53 8.73 -20.18 -14.72
N ALA A 54 7.59 -20.72 -14.30
CA ALA A 54 6.42 -20.85 -15.15
C ALA A 54 6.04 -19.46 -15.69
N VAL A 55 6.14 -19.29 -17.01
CA VAL A 55 5.72 -18.06 -17.71
C VAL A 55 4.19 -18.05 -17.74
N TYR A 56 3.57 -17.32 -16.82
CA TYR A 56 2.14 -17.03 -16.91
C TYR A 56 1.89 -16.09 -18.10
N PRO A 57 1.00 -16.43 -19.05
CA PRO A 57 0.58 -15.52 -20.11
C PRO A 57 -0.39 -14.51 -19.51
N GLY A 58 0.13 -13.36 -19.06
CA GLY A 58 -0.67 -12.29 -18.46
C GLY A 58 0.15 -11.04 -18.18
N THR A 59 -0.49 -9.88 -18.12
CA THR A 59 0.19 -8.61 -17.82
C THR A 59 0.67 -8.58 -16.36
N VAL A 60 1.54 -7.62 -15.99
CA VAL A 60 1.92 -7.42 -14.58
C VAL A 60 0.68 -7.15 -13.74
N ALA A 61 -0.23 -6.32 -14.26
CA ALA A 61 -1.49 -6.00 -13.59
C ALA A 61 -2.36 -7.24 -13.32
N ASP A 62 -2.45 -8.17 -14.28
CA ASP A 62 -3.26 -9.40 -14.11
C ASP A 62 -2.65 -10.33 -13.06
N ARG A 63 -1.32 -10.45 -13.04
CA ARG A 63 -0.61 -11.23 -12.03
C ARG A 63 -0.86 -10.66 -10.63
N VAL A 64 -0.72 -9.35 -10.43
CA VAL A 64 -0.95 -8.74 -9.11
C VAL A 64 -2.40 -8.91 -8.69
N LEU A 65 -3.36 -8.74 -9.59
CA LEU A 65 -4.77 -8.96 -9.29
C LEU A 65 -5.01 -10.41 -8.82
N MET A 66 -4.41 -11.39 -9.51
CA MET A 66 -4.49 -12.79 -9.13
C MET A 66 -3.83 -13.06 -7.76
N ASP A 67 -2.68 -12.46 -7.47
CA ASP A 67 -1.99 -12.57 -6.19
C ASP A 67 -2.87 -12.04 -5.05
N ILE A 68 -3.50 -10.87 -5.23
CA ILE A 68 -4.45 -10.27 -4.28
C ILE A 68 -5.63 -11.22 -4.00
N GLN A 69 -6.21 -11.79 -5.07
CA GLN A 69 -7.37 -12.69 -4.93
C GLN A 69 -6.99 -14.06 -4.33
N ASN A 70 -5.75 -14.51 -4.49
CA ASN A 70 -5.24 -15.76 -3.93
C ASN A 70 -4.83 -15.61 -2.47
N SER A 71 -4.21 -14.48 -2.10
CA SER A 71 -3.77 -14.23 -0.73
C SER A 71 -4.93 -13.84 0.19
N GLY A 72 -5.91 -13.09 -0.34
CA GLY A 72 -6.97 -12.46 0.44
C GLY A 72 -6.51 -11.30 1.33
N ILE A 73 -5.22 -10.95 1.29
CA ILE A 73 -4.59 -9.94 2.16
C ILE A 73 -3.56 -9.12 1.38
N ILE A 74 -3.59 -7.81 1.62
CA ILE A 74 -2.54 -6.86 1.27
C ILE A 74 -1.97 -6.28 2.57
N ALA A 75 -0.66 -6.38 2.79
CA ALA A 75 0.00 -5.71 3.90
C ALA A 75 0.26 -4.24 3.54
N CYS A 76 -0.11 -3.31 4.42
CA CYS A 76 0.10 -1.87 4.24
C CYS A 76 1.11 -1.37 5.26
N LEU A 77 2.31 -1.02 4.80
CA LEU A 77 3.41 -0.60 5.65
C LEU A 77 3.55 0.92 5.68
N ARG A 78 3.61 1.48 6.89
CA ARG A 78 4.06 2.83 7.17
C ARG A 78 5.21 2.76 8.15
N ALA A 79 6.32 3.42 7.84
CA ALA A 79 7.50 3.45 8.70
C ALA A 79 8.05 4.86 8.83
N GLN A 80 8.93 5.06 9.80
CA GLN A 80 9.55 6.36 10.08
C GLN A 80 10.81 6.62 9.23
N SER A 81 11.31 5.60 8.53
CA SER A 81 12.46 5.70 7.62
C SER A 81 12.47 4.54 6.60
N ALA A 82 13.32 4.65 5.58
CA ALA A 82 13.51 3.60 4.58
C ALA A 82 14.09 2.32 5.20
N GLU A 83 15.03 2.46 6.13
CA GLU A 83 15.68 1.35 6.82
C GLU A 83 14.66 0.51 7.59
N MET A 84 13.81 1.17 8.39
CA MET A 84 12.76 0.51 9.15
C MET A 84 11.72 -0.12 8.21
N ALA A 85 11.41 0.54 7.08
CA ALA A 85 10.50 -0.02 6.09
C ALA A 85 11.05 -1.32 5.47
N ILE A 86 12.35 -1.35 5.15
CA ILE A 86 13.02 -2.54 4.62
C ILE A 86 12.97 -3.68 5.65
N GLU A 87 13.40 -3.45 6.89
CA GLU A 87 13.43 -4.48 7.93
C GLU A 87 12.03 -5.05 8.23
N ALA A 88 11.02 -4.19 8.36
CA ALA A 88 9.63 -4.60 8.59
C ALA A 88 9.03 -5.35 7.39
N ALA A 89 9.28 -4.88 6.16
CA ALA A 89 8.80 -5.55 4.96
C ALA A 89 9.45 -6.93 4.80
N GLN A 90 10.76 -7.06 5.03
CA GLN A 90 11.46 -8.35 4.99
C GLN A 90 10.87 -9.34 6.00
N ALA A 91 10.57 -8.89 7.22
CA ALA A 91 9.93 -9.71 8.23
C ALA A 91 8.53 -10.17 7.81
N ALA A 92 7.73 -9.27 7.23
CA ALA A 92 6.38 -9.58 6.74
C ALA A 92 6.40 -10.55 5.54
N LEU A 93 7.29 -10.32 4.57
CA LEU A 93 7.47 -11.19 3.39
C LEU A 93 7.95 -12.58 3.82
N SER A 94 8.89 -12.66 4.76
CA SER A 94 9.35 -13.93 5.36
C SER A 94 8.25 -14.61 6.20
N GLY A 95 7.24 -13.85 6.64
CA GLY A 95 6.04 -14.37 7.29
C GLY A 95 5.06 -15.02 6.31
N GLY A 96 5.25 -14.83 5.01
CA GLY A 96 4.39 -15.39 3.96
C GLY A 96 3.45 -14.37 3.31
N ILE A 97 3.59 -13.07 3.62
CA ILE A 97 2.91 -12.02 2.86
C ILE A 97 3.48 -12.01 1.42
N SER A 98 2.60 -12.09 0.44
CA SER A 98 2.95 -12.05 -0.98
C SER A 98 2.61 -10.72 -1.66
N VAL A 99 1.72 -9.92 -1.06
CA VAL A 99 1.30 -8.60 -1.56
C VAL A 99 1.50 -7.55 -0.47
N LEU A 100 2.36 -6.57 -0.74
CA LEU A 100 2.73 -5.53 0.23
C LEU A 100 2.84 -4.16 -0.46
N GLU A 101 2.24 -3.15 0.15
CA GLU A 101 2.47 -1.75 -0.20
C GLU A 101 3.27 -1.03 0.88
N ILE A 102 4.12 -0.09 0.46
CA ILE A 102 4.74 0.90 1.34
C ILE A 102 4.06 2.24 1.07
N THR A 103 3.65 2.93 2.12
CA THR A 103 2.90 4.19 1.99
C THR A 103 3.83 5.36 1.70
N MET A 104 3.39 6.30 0.84
CA MET A 104 4.12 7.53 0.46
C MET A 104 4.55 8.40 1.65
N SER A 105 3.86 8.28 2.79
CA SER A 105 4.25 8.96 4.04
C SER A 105 5.53 8.43 4.69
N THR A 106 6.06 7.31 4.20
CA THR A 106 7.32 6.74 4.70
C THR A 106 8.49 7.50 4.09
N PRO A 107 9.34 8.18 4.89
CA PRO A 107 10.53 8.83 4.36
C PRO A 107 11.43 7.81 3.64
N GLY A 108 11.83 8.11 2.41
CA GLY A 108 12.63 7.20 1.58
C GLY A 108 11.86 6.00 1.02
N VAL A 109 10.54 6.10 0.86
CA VAL A 109 9.67 5.05 0.29
C VAL A 109 10.21 4.44 -1.01
N PHE A 110 10.74 5.26 -1.92
CA PHE A 110 11.26 4.78 -3.21
C PHE A 110 12.59 4.01 -3.07
N GLU A 111 13.45 4.40 -2.14
CA GLU A 111 14.69 3.67 -1.84
C GLU A 111 14.36 2.29 -1.25
N ALA A 112 13.42 2.25 -0.31
CA ALA A 112 12.94 1.00 0.28
C ALA A 112 12.30 0.08 -0.78
N LEU A 113 11.42 0.64 -1.62
CA LEU A 113 10.78 -0.11 -2.70
C LEU A 113 11.81 -0.69 -3.67
N GLN A 114 12.77 0.11 -4.13
CA GLN A 114 13.78 -0.34 -5.09
C GLN A 114 14.61 -1.50 -4.53
N PHE A 115 15.01 -1.42 -3.25
CA PHE A 115 15.69 -2.51 -2.56
C PHE A 115 14.83 -3.78 -2.50
N LEU A 116 13.57 -3.65 -2.06
CA LEU A 116 12.68 -4.80 -1.88
C LEU A 116 12.29 -5.47 -3.20
N VAL A 117 12.10 -4.71 -4.28
CA VAL A 117 11.84 -5.26 -5.62
C VAL A 117 13.04 -6.07 -6.12
N HIS A 118 14.26 -5.63 -5.81
CA HIS A 118 15.48 -6.37 -6.15
C HIS A 118 15.59 -7.69 -5.39
N GLU A 119 15.38 -7.66 -4.06
CA GLU A 119 15.54 -8.83 -3.18
C GLU A 119 14.37 -9.82 -3.28
N TYR A 120 13.16 -9.35 -3.58
CA TYR A 120 11.92 -10.14 -3.61
C TYR A 120 11.19 -10.02 -4.95
N PRO A 121 11.81 -10.40 -6.09
CA PRO A 121 11.23 -10.20 -7.42
C PRO A 121 9.93 -10.97 -7.66
N SER A 122 9.66 -12.01 -6.87
CA SER A 122 8.41 -12.78 -6.94
C SER A 122 7.25 -12.12 -6.17
N ALA A 123 7.53 -11.27 -5.18
CA ALA A 123 6.50 -10.62 -4.39
C ALA A 123 5.81 -9.50 -5.20
N SER A 124 4.51 -9.32 -4.97
CA SER A 124 3.75 -8.21 -5.52
C SER A 124 3.94 -6.99 -4.61
N LEU A 125 4.88 -6.13 -4.98
CA LEU A 125 5.25 -4.93 -4.22
C LEU A 125 4.71 -3.68 -4.90
N GLY A 126 4.18 -2.75 -4.10
CA GLY A 126 3.57 -1.53 -4.59
C GLY A 126 3.73 -0.35 -3.65
N VAL A 127 3.10 0.76 -4.02
CA VAL A 127 3.09 2.00 -3.23
C VAL A 127 1.67 2.41 -2.95
N GLY A 128 1.40 2.72 -1.69
CA GLY A 128 0.10 3.19 -1.21
C GLY A 128 0.10 4.69 -0.92
N THR A 129 -1.08 5.31 -0.89
CA THR A 129 -1.24 6.77 -0.69
C THR A 129 -0.62 7.59 -1.83
N VAL A 130 -0.67 7.08 -3.06
CA VAL A 130 -0.25 7.83 -4.25
C VAL A 130 -1.36 8.81 -4.62
N LEU A 131 -1.08 10.11 -4.65
CA LEU A 131 -2.10 11.16 -4.80
C LEU A 131 -1.97 11.95 -6.11
N ASP A 132 -0.87 11.79 -6.82
CA ASP A 132 -0.61 12.47 -8.08
C ASP A 132 0.14 11.57 -9.07
N ARG A 133 0.30 12.11 -10.27
CA ARG A 133 0.89 11.45 -11.43
C ARG A 133 2.42 11.31 -11.30
N GLU A 134 3.06 12.27 -10.66
CA GLU A 134 4.51 12.34 -10.48
C GLU A 134 4.97 11.20 -9.56
N ASP A 135 4.34 11.07 -8.39
CA ASP A 135 4.59 9.98 -7.44
C ASP A 135 4.31 8.61 -8.06
N ALA A 136 3.23 8.50 -8.86
CA ALA A 136 2.93 7.28 -9.60
C ALA A 136 4.07 6.90 -10.56
N LYS A 137 4.59 7.86 -11.33
CA LYS A 137 5.70 7.63 -12.26
C LYS A 137 6.97 7.22 -11.53
N ASP A 138 7.28 7.83 -10.41
CA ASP A 138 8.49 7.52 -9.65
C ASP A 138 8.39 6.15 -8.97
N ALA A 139 7.22 5.78 -8.44
CA ALA A 139 6.95 4.43 -7.96
C ALA A 139 7.18 3.37 -9.06
N LEU A 140 6.65 3.60 -10.27
CA LEU A 140 6.81 2.68 -11.39
C LEU A 140 8.28 2.55 -11.84
N LYS A 141 9.05 3.64 -11.87
CA LYS A 141 10.50 3.61 -12.16
C LYS A 141 11.27 2.78 -11.13
N CYS A 142 10.80 2.76 -9.88
CA CYS A 142 11.38 1.95 -8.81
C CYS A 142 10.90 0.50 -8.82
N GLY A 143 10.04 0.11 -9.77
CA GLY A 143 9.58 -1.26 -9.96
C GLY A 143 8.29 -1.62 -9.22
N ALA A 144 7.50 -0.63 -8.79
CA ALA A 144 6.16 -0.89 -8.25
C ALA A 144 5.33 -1.69 -9.27
N LYS A 145 4.75 -2.81 -8.83
CA LYS A 145 3.84 -3.65 -9.61
C LYS A 145 2.40 -3.20 -9.48
N PHE A 146 2.08 -2.46 -8.42
CA PHE A 146 0.78 -1.81 -8.23
C PHE A 146 0.89 -0.50 -7.47
N LEU A 147 -0.13 0.33 -7.64
CA LEU A 147 -0.30 1.62 -6.98
C LEU A 147 -1.67 1.66 -6.30
N MET A 148 -1.75 2.26 -5.13
CA MET A 148 -3.00 2.40 -4.40
C MET A 148 -3.20 3.82 -3.89
N SER A 149 -4.43 4.32 -4.04
CA SER A 149 -4.83 5.65 -3.57
C SER A 149 -5.97 5.54 -2.55
N PRO A 150 -6.12 6.51 -1.63
CA PRO A 150 -7.29 6.58 -0.74
C PRO A 150 -8.55 7.08 -1.47
N ALA A 151 -8.39 7.67 -2.65
CA ALA A 151 -9.46 8.14 -3.53
C ALA A 151 -9.13 7.79 -4.99
N MET A 152 -10.03 8.07 -5.93
CA MET A 152 -9.76 7.93 -7.35
C MET A 152 -8.96 9.14 -7.85
N VAL A 153 -7.75 8.88 -8.39
CA VAL A 153 -6.93 9.88 -9.09
C VAL A 153 -6.95 9.50 -10.57
N LYS A 154 -7.76 10.21 -11.37
CA LYS A 154 -8.05 9.84 -12.75
C LYS A 154 -6.80 9.88 -13.62
N GLU A 155 -5.91 10.82 -13.36
CA GLU A 155 -4.64 11.01 -14.06
C GLU A 155 -3.70 9.83 -13.91
N ILE A 156 -3.74 9.12 -12.77
CA ILE A 156 -2.96 7.89 -12.57
C ILE A 156 -3.56 6.76 -13.41
N LEU A 157 -4.90 6.62 -13.40
CA LEU A 157 -5.58 5.60 -14.18
C LEU A 157 -5.32 5.75 -15.68
N ASP A 158 -5.26 7.00 -16.17
CA ASP A 158 -5.02 7.30 -17.58
C ASP A 158 -3.55 7.13 -18.00
N ASP A 159 -2.60 7.44 -17.11
CA ASP A 159 -1.17 7.40 -17.41
C ASP A 159 -0.53 6.03 -17.21
N VAL A 160 -1.10 5.17 -16.36
CA VAL A 160 -0.61 3.81 -16.17
C VAL A 160 -0.91 3.02 -17.45
N ALA A 161 0.12 2.82 -18.27
CA ALA A 161 0.01 2.04 -19.49
C ALA A 161 -0.63 0.68 -19.21
N GLU A 162 -1.54 0.28 -20.08
CA GLU A 162 -2.34 -0.93 -19.89
C GLU A 162 -1.42 -2.13 -19.63
N GLY A 163 -1.60 -2.76 -18.46
CA GLY A 163 -0.84 -3.95 -18.08
C GLY A 163 0.54 -3.71 -17.46
N GLN A 164 1.05 -2.48 -17.40
CA GLN A 164 2.35 -2.18 -16.78
C GLN A 164 2.32 -2.35 -15.26
N ALA A 165 1.25 -1.88 -14.62
CA ALA A 165 1.01 -2.02 -13.20
C ALA A 165 -0.50 -2.03 -12.92
N LEU A 166 -0.89 -2.57 -11.77
CA LEU A 166 -2.29 -2.49 -11.32
C LEU A 166 -2.51 -1.18 -10.56
N TYR A 167 -3.42 -0.32 -11.03
CA TYR A 167 -3.89 0.81 -10.24
C TYR A 167 -5.15 0.44 -9.45
N ILE A 168 -5.14 0.73 -8.15
CA ILE A 168 -6.21 0.43 -7.20
C ILE A 168 -6.71 1.76 -6.59
N PRO A 169 -7.71 2.41 -7.22
CA PRO A 169 -8.29 3.64 -6.69
C PRO A 169 -9.12 3.37 -5.43
N GLY A 170 -9.13 4.35 -4.53
CA GLY A 170 -10.00 4.35 -3.37
C GLY A 170 -11.39 4.91 -3.68
N ALA A 171 -12.40 4.37 -3.01
CA ALA A 171 -13.77 4.82 -3.07
C ALA A 171 -14.45 4.60 -1.72
N MET A 172 -15.34 5.53 -1.36
CA MET A 172 -16.18 5.47 -0.17
C MET A 172 -17.61 5.08 -0.56
N THR A 173 -18.20 5.67 -1.60
CA THR A 173 -19.64 5.55 -1.93
C THR A 173 -19.95 4.60 -3.09
N PRO A 174 -21.20 4.09 -3.23
CA PRO A 174 -21.61 3.31 -4.40
C PRO A 174 -21.34 4.01 -5.74
N THR A 175 -21.53 5.32 -5.81
CA THR A 175 -21.26 6.12 -7.02
C THR A 175 -19.78 6.13 -7.35
N GLU A 176 -18.90 6.37 -6.37
CA GLU A 176 -17.45 6.34 -6.58
C GLU A 176 -16.94 4.95 -6.99
N ILE A 177 -17.48 3.90 -6.37
CA ILE A 177 -17.16 2.50 -6.72
C ILE A 177 -17.53 2.22 -8.18
N LEU A 178 -18.74 2.62 -8.59
CA LEU A 178 -19.20 2.45 -9.96
C LEU A 178 -18.34 3.25 -10.94
N LEU A 179 -18.07 4.52 -10.65
CA LEU A 179 -17.25 5.40 -11.48
C LEU A 179 -15.83 4.87 -11.67
N ALA A 180 -15.20 4.39 -10.60
CA ALA A 180 -13.87 3.79 -10.70
C ALA A 180 -13.88 2.54 -11.60
N SER A 181 -14.89 1.67 -11.42
CA SER A 181 -15.03 0.46 -12.23
C SER A 181 -15.30 0.76 -13.71
N THR A 182 -16.19 1.72 -14.02
CA THR A 182 -16.53 2.07 -15.41
C THR A 182 -15.40 2.84 -16.09
N ALA A 183 -14.56 3.54 -15.33
CA ALA A 183 -13.35 4.15 -15.84
C ALA A 183 -12.22 3.15 -16.15
N GLY A 184 -12.39 1.87 -15.81
CA GLY A 184 -11.44 0.79 -16.16
C GLY A 184 -10.63 0.23 -15.00
N ALA A 185 -10.90 0.63 -13.75
CA ALA A 185 -10.24 0.02 -12.60
C ALA A 185 -10.59 -1.48 -12.49
N LYS A 186 -9.58 -2.35 -12.46
CA LYS A 186 -9.78 -3.81 -12.36
C LYS A 186 -10.26 -4.27 -10.98
N ILE A 187 -10.01 -3.46 -9.95
CA ILE A 187 -10.39 -3.67 -8.55
C ILE A 187 -10.43 -2.32 -7.82
N VAL A 188 -11.35 -2.14 -6.88
CA VAL A 188 -11.56 -0.86 -6.15
C VAL A 188 -11.32 -1.05 -4.66
N LYS A 189 -10.59 -0.13 -4.02
CA LYS A 189 -10.41 -0.11 -2.55
C LYS A 189 -11.58 0.62 -1.90
N VAL A 190 -12.34 -0.07 -1.06
CA VAL A 190 -13.37 0.52 -0.21
C VAL A 190 -12.72 1.04 1.07
N TYR A 191 -12.71 2.36 1.23
CA TYR A 191 -11.98 3.06 2.29
C TYR A 191 -12.74 4.32 2.73
N PRO A 192 -12.82 4.64 4.04
CA PRO A 192 -12.35 3.88 5.21
C PRO A 192 -13.41 2.92 5.77
N VAL A 193 -13.31 1.61 5.51
CA VAL A 193 -14.44 0.66 5.69
C VAL A 193 -14.95 0.54 7.13
N SER A 194 -14.08 0.56 8.13
CA SER A 194 -14.45 0.42 9.54
C SER A 194 -15.42 1.53 9.99
N ALA A 195 -15.19 2.76 9.54
CA ALA A 195 -16.02 3.93 9.84
C ALA A 195 -17.38 3.90 9.13
N LEU A 196 -17.53 3.06 8.09
CA LEU A 196 -18.75 2.95 7.28
C LEU A 196 -19.65 1.80 7.72
N GLY A 197 -19.30 1.10 8.80
CA GLY A 197 -20.00 -0.11 9.25
C GLY A 197 -19.31 -1.41 8.82
N GLY A 198 -18.04 -1.37 8.43
CA GLY A 198 -17.18 -2.55 8.29
C GLY A 198 -17.75 -3.61 7.34
N VAL A 199 -17.88 -4.84 7.86
CA VAL A 199 -18.36 -6.01 7.12
C VAL A 199 -19.76 -5.77 6.54
N GLN A 200 -20.65 -5.12 7.30
CA GLN A 200 -22.01 -4.83 6.86
C GLN A 200 -22.02 -3.86 5.67
N TYR A 201 -21.10 -2.90 5.65
CA TYR A 201 -20.97 -1.97 4.53
C TYR A 201 -20.55 -2.68 3.25
N ILE A 202 -19.53 -3.54 3.32
CA ILE A 202 -19.09 -4.36 2.18
C ILE A 202 -20.24 -5.21 1.65
N ALA A 203 -20.96 -5.90 2.53
CA ALA A 203 -22.12 -6.69 2.14
C ALA A 203 -23.19 -5.84 1.44
N ALA A 204 -23.46 -4.63 1.94
CA ALA A 204 -24.45 -3.72 1.36
C ALA A 204 -24.07 -3.24 -0.03
N VAL A 205 -22.82 -2.79 -0.25
CA VAL A 205 -22.37 -2.30 -1.57
C VAL A 205 -22.13 -3.43 -2.56
N LYS A 206 -21.85 -4.64 -2.09
CA LYS A 206 -21.63 -5.80 -2.96
C LYS A 206 -22.92 -6.30 -3.61
N LYS A 207 -24.07 -6.15 -2.94
CA LYS A 207 -25.40 -6.54 -3.46
C LYS A 207 -25.73 -5.94 -4.83
N PRO A 208 -25.67 -4.61 -5.05
CA PRO A 208 -25.90 -4.02 -6.37
C PRO A 208 -24.73 -4.23 -7.34
N PHE A 209 -23.54 -4.58 -6.86
CA PHE A 209 -22.31 -4.71 -7.66
C PHE A 209 -21.64 -6.10 -7.53
N PRO A 210 -22.34 -7.19 -7.88
CA PRO A 210 -21.82 -8.55 -7.69
C PRO A 210 -20.53 -8.81 -8.46
N ASN A 211 -20.32 -8.11 -9.59
CA ASN A 211 -19.15 -8.31 -10.46
C ASN A 211 -17.98 -7.35 -10.19
N ILE A 212 -18.17 -6.25 -9.44
CA ILE A 212 -17.09 -5.30 -9.14
C ILE A 212 -16.20 -5.89 -8.04
N LYS A 213 -14.91 -6.09 -8.33
CA LYS A 213 -13.95 -6.58 -7.34
C LYS A 213 -13.63 -5.46 -6.35
N MET A 214 -13.65 -5.77 -5.06
CA MET A 214 -13.48 -4.79 -3.99
C MET A 214 -12.47 -5.25 -2.95
N ILE A 215 -11.66 -4.32 -2.44
CA ILE A 215 -10.75 -4.54 -1.32
C ILE A 215 -11.29 -3.75 -0.13
N ALA A 216 -11.49 -4.39 1.02
CA ALA A 216 -11.86 -3.68 2.24
C ALA A 216 -10.59 -3.14 2.92
N SER A 217 -10.58 -1.87 3.35
CA SER A 217 -9.38 -1.25 3.93
C SER A 217 -9.69 -0.33 5.11
N GLN A 218 -8.73 -0.30 6.06
CA GLN A 218 -8.71 0.49 7.30
C GLN A 218 -9.51 -0.13 8.45
N GLY A 219 -8.84 -0.34 9.60
CA GLY A 219 -9.46 -0.82 10.84
C GLY A 219 -9.81 -2.31 10.85
N ILE A 220 -9.11 -3.12 10.06
CA ILE A 220 -9.35 -4.57 9.95
C ILE A 220 -8.31 -5.31 10.80
N THR A 221 -8.79 -6.27 11.59
CA THR A 221 -7.96 -7.19 12.38
C THR A 221 -7.79 -8.52 11.65
N ILE A 222 -6.76 -9.30 11.99
CA ILE A 222 -6.54 -10.64 11.41
C ILE A 222 -7.79 -11.53 11.57
N ASP A 223 -8.40 -11.55 12.76
CA ASP A 223 -9.55 -12.41 13.05
C ASP A 223 -10.81 -12.07 12.23
N SER A 224 -10.93 -10.82 11.77
CA SER A 224 -12.08 -10.36 10.97
C SER A 224 -11.92 -10.61 9.46
N VAL A 225 -10.73 -10.99 8.98
CA VAL A 225 -10.43 -11.23 7.55
C VAL A 225 -11.47 -12.12 6.88
N GLY A 226 -11.80 -13.25 7.51
CA GLY A 226 -12.76 -14.21 6.96
C GLY A 226 -14.17 -13.66 6.82
N GLN A 227 -14.58 -12.73 7.68
CA GLN A 227 -15.90 -12.10 7.63
C GLN A 227 -16.03 -11.17 6.42
N TYR A 228 -15.00 -10.35 6.16
CA TYR A 228 -14.97 -9.47 5.00
C TYR A 228 -14.97 -10.25 3.67
N ILE A 229 -14.10 -11.26 3.56
CA ILE A 229 -14.02 -12.10 2.37
C ILE A 229 -15.34 -12.85 2.15
N GLY A 230 -15.95 -13.36 3.23
CA GLY A 230 -17.26 -14.01 3.19
C GLY A 230 -18.41 -13.12 2.73
N GLN A 231 -18.29 -11.80 2.84
CA GLN A 231 -19.28 -10.84 2.33
C GLN A 231 -18.92 -10.27 0.94
N GLY A 232 -17.93 -10.87 0.26
CA GLY A 232 -17.61 -10.59 -1.13
C GLY A 232 -16.47 -9.59 -1.34
N ALA A 233 -15.71 -9.23 -0.30
CA ALA A 233 -14.40 -8.61 -0.50
C ALA A 233 -13.45 -9.60 -1.18
N SER A 234 -12.72 -9.16 -2.19
CA SER A 234 -11.69 -9.95 -2.86
C SER A 234 -10.41 -10.09 -2.00
N SER A 235 -10.17 -9.10 -1.13
CA SER A 235 -9.05 -9.05 -0.20
C SER A 235 -9.35 -8.01 0.88
N VAL A 236 -8.58 -8.05 1.96
CA VAL A 236 -8.52 -6.96 2.95
C VAL A 236 -7.13 -6.31 2.98
N VAL A 237 -7.04 -5.07 3.44
CA VAL A 237 -5.77 -4.41 3.76
C VAL A 237 -5.53 -4.47 5.26
N LEU A 238 -4.37 -5.00 5.66
CA LEU A 238 -3.91 -5.04 7.05
C LEU A 238 -2.69 -4.12 7.23
N SER A 239 -2.83 -3.10 8.08
CA SER A 239 -1.72 -2.23 8.52
C SER A 239 -1.29 -2.65 9.92
N ASP A 240 -1.83 -2.00 10.95
CA ASP A 240 -1.39 -2.14 12.35
C ASP A 240 -1.59 -3.55 12.92
N ALA A 241 -2.46 -4.34 12.29
CA ALA A 241 -2.65 -5.75 12.60
C ALA A 241 -1.43 -6.63 12.25
N ILE A 242 -0.57 -6.18 11.32
CA ILE A 242 0.72 -6.79 10.97
C ILE A 242 1.86 -5.95 11.52
N PHE A 243 1.82 -4.64 11.26
CA PHE A 243 2.83 -3.66 11.66
C PHE A 243 2.47 -3.01 13.00
N GLU A 244 2.36 -3.85 14.02
CA GLU A 244 1.98 -3.43 15.37
C GLU A 244 2.88 -2.28 15.87
N LYS A 245 2.29 -1.17 16.31
CA LYS A 245 3.02 0.06 16.64
C LYS A 245 4.18 -0.19 17.61
N ASN A 246 3.94 -0.92 18.70
CA ASN A 246 4.97 -1.19 19.70
C ASN A 246 6.11 -2.03 19.11
N ALA A 247 5.80 -3.05 18.30
CA ALA A 247 6.81 -3.86 17.63
C ALA A 247 7.63 -3.03 16.62
N MET A 248 7.02 -2.07 15.92
CA MET A 248 7.73 -1.15 15.03
C MET A 248 8.64 -0.19 15.80
N ASP A 249 8.14 0.41 16.88
CA ASP A 249 8.88 1.35 17.73
C ASP A 249 10.08 0.67 18.41
N GLU A 250 9.90 -0.56 18.88
CA GLU A 250 10.94 -1.37 19.53
C GLU A 250 11.81 -2.18 18.55
N LYS A 251 11.53 -2.08 17.24
CA LYS A 251 12.19 -2.88 16.18
C LYS A 251 12.13 -4.39 16.42
N TYR A 252 11.04 -4.86 17.02
CA TYR A 252 10.81 -6.28 17.29
C TYR A 252 10.24 -6.99 16.06
N PHE A 253 11.06 -7.15 15.01
CA PHE A 253 10.61 -7.66 13.72
C PHE A 253 10.19 -9.14 13.72
N ASP A 254 10.61 -9.94 14.70
CA ASP A 254 10.10 -11.30 14.88
C ASP A 254 8.59 -11.30 15.17
N ARG A 255 8.09 -10.30 15.91
CA ARG A 255 6.65 -10.12 16.14
C ARG A 255 5.93 -9.81 14.83
N ILE A 256 6.51 -8.97 13.97
CA ILE A 256 5.97 -8.66 12.64
C ILE A 256 5.89 -9.92 11.78
N ASN A 257 6.93 -10.77 11.81
CA ASN A 257 6.93 -12.06 11.10
C ASN A 257 5.80 -12.99 11.58
N GLN A 258 5.60 -13.10 12.90
CA GLN A 258 4.55 -13.94 13.49
C GLN A 258 3.15 -13.45 13.09
N LEU A 259 2.90 -12.14 13.17
CA LEU A 259 1.64 -11.54 12.78
C LEU A 259 1.37 -11.71 11.27
N ALA A 260 2.40 -11.48 10.45
CA ALA A 260 2.35 -11.70 9.00
C ALA A 260 2.02 -13.16 8.64
N ARG A 261 2.58 -14.13 9.38
CA ARG A 261 2.27 -15.56 9.20
C ARG A 261 0.83 -15.90 9.54
N SER A 262 0.34 -15.39 10.67
CA SER A 262 -1.06 -15.56 11.07
C SER A 262 -2.01 -14.94 10.04
N ALA A 263 -1.70 -13.73 9.57
CA ALA A 263 -2.42 -13.05 8.52
C ALA A 263 -2.45 -13.90 7.24
N ALA A 264 -1.29 -14.23 6.66
CA ALA A 264 -1.19 -14.99 5.41
C ALA A 264 -1.96 -16.32 5.47
N PHE A 265 -1.85 -17.05 6.59
CA PHE A 265 -2.64 -18.26 6.82
C PHE A 265 -4.14 -17.97 6.80
N THR A 266 -4.60 -16.99 7.57
CA THR A 266 -6.03 -16.63 7.68
C THR A 266 -6.62 -16.20 6.34
N GLY A 267 -5.91 -15.35 5.58
CA GLY A 267 -6.33 -14.91 4.25
C GLY A 267 -6.49 -16.08 3.28
N SER A 268 -5.47 -16.94 3.18
CA SER A 268 -5.51 -18.09 2.29
C SER A 268 -6.64 -19.07 2.63
N GLN A 269 -6.92 -19.29 3.92
CA GLN A 269 -8.01 -20.16 4.37
C GLN A 269 -9.38 -19.57 4.06
N ALA A 270 -9.55 -18.25 4.26
CA ALA A 270 -10.78 -17.56 3.91
C ALA A 270 -11.08 -17.64 2.40
N VAL A 271 -10.07 -17.43 1.55
CA VAL A 271 -10.21 -17.54 0.09
C VAL A 271 -10.57 -18.97 -0.32
N ARG A 272 -9.89 -19.98 0.22
CA ARG A 272 -10.18 -21.40 -0.07
C ARG A 272 -11.61 -21.77 0.28
N LYS A 273 -12.07 -21.39 1.48
CA LYS A 273 -13.44 -21.67 1.92
C LYS A 273 -14.51 -21.12 0.96
N ILE A 274 -14.28 -19.95 0.36
CA ILE A 274 -15.20 -19.39 -0.63
C ILE A 274 -15.17 -20.18 -1.95
N ARG A 275 -13.98 -20.62 -2.40
CA ARG A 275 -13.85 -21.44 -3.60
C ARG A 275 -14.56 -22.78 -3.45
N ASP A 276 -14.37 -23.44 -2.31
CA ASP A 276 -14.97 -24.75 -2.02
C ASP A 276 -16.51 -24.67 -1.91
N ASN A 277 -17.06 -23.51 -1.51
CA ASN A 277 -18.51 -23.29 -1.48
C ASN A 277 -19.13 -22.98 -2.87
N MET A 278 -18.30 -22.69 -3.87
CA MET A 278 -18.73 -22.38 -5.24
C MET A 278 -18.58 -23.57 -6.21
N SER A 279 -17.81 -24.59 -5.83
CA SER A 279 -17.63 -25.85 -6.57
C SER A 279 -18.70 -26.88 -6.21
#